data_AF-A0A351ZWC7-F1
#
_entry.id   AF-A0A351ZWC7-F1
#
_cell.length_a   1.000
_cell.length_b   1.000
_cell.length_c   1.000
_cell.angle_alpha   90.00
_cell.angle_beta   90.00
_cell.angle_gamma   90.00
#
_symmetry.space_group_name_H-M   'P 1'
#
loop_
_entity.id
_entity.type
_entity.pdbx_description
1 polymer ?
#
loop_
_entity_poly.entity_id
_entity_poly.type
_entity_poly.pdbx_seq_one_letter_code
_entity_poly.pdbx_strand_id
1 'polypeptide(L)' 'APNKFESLAAHDALVFLHGSFKTLAATLMKIANDIRWMSSGPRCGLGEISIPENEPGSSIMPGKVN' A
#
# COMPACT_ATOMS: atom_id res chain seq x y z
N ALA A 1 18.47 -19.06 20.92
CA ALA A 1 17.81 -18.45 22.09
C ALA A 1 18.50 -18.88 23.38
N PRO A 2 18.82 -17.93 24.27
CA PRO A 2 19.38 -18.20 25.61
C PRO A 2 18.47 -19.09 26.47
N ASN A 3 17.15 -19.00 26.32
CA ASN A 3 16.18 -19.91 26.93
C ASN A 3 15.55 -20.79 25.84
N LYS A 4 15.76 -22.11 25.93
CA LYS A 4 15.26 -23.06 24.93
C LYS A 4 13.77 -23.37 25.08
N PHE A 5 13.26 -23.37 26.32
CA PHE A 5 11.85 -23.60 26.59
C PHE A 5 10.99 -22.48 26.00
N GLU A 6 11.38 -21.22 26.23
CA GLU A 6 10.70 -20.05 25.64
C GLU A 6 10.68 -20.14 24.11
N SER A 7 11.84 -20.40 23.48
CA SER A 7 11.93 -20.44 22.01
C SER A 7 11.13 -21.57 21.33
N LEU A 8 10.74 -22.60 22.08
CA LEU A 8 9.92 -23.71 21.59
C LEU A 8 8.45 -23.54 21.96
N ALA A 9 8.15 -23.00 23.13
CA ALA A 9 6.78 -22.85 23.62
C ALA A 9 6.10 -21.58 23.08
N ALA A 10 6.87 -20.57 22.70
CA ALA A 10 6.38 -19.28 22.22
C ALA A 10 7.17 -18.78 21.00
N HIS A 11 6.53 -17.89 20.24
CA HIS A 11 7.10 -17.27 19.05
C HIS A 11 6.99 -15.74 19.10
N ASP A 12 7.23 -15.17 20.28
CA ASP A 12 7.01 -13.75 20.58
C ASP A 12 7.86 -12.84 19.70
N ALA A 13 9.08 -13.26 19.36
CA ALA A 13 9.94 -12.54 18.42
C ALA A 13 9.30 -12.40 17.02
N LEU A 14 8.58 -13.42 16.54
CA LEU A 14 7.87 -13.36 15.26
C LEU A 14 6.63 -12.47 15.36
N VAL A 15 5.93 -12.49 16.50
CA VAL A 15 4.80 -11.59 16.75
C VAL A 15 5.27 -10.14 16.76
N PHE A 16 6.38 -9.84 17.41
CA PHE A 16 6.99 -8.51 17.42
C PHE A 16 7.44 -8.07 16.02
N LEU A 17 8.12 -8.96 15.27
CA LEU A 17 8.50 -8.70 13.88
C LEU A 17 7.27 -8.37 13.02
N HIS A 18 6.18 -9.14 13.14
CA HIS A 18 4.95 -8.86 12.42
C HIS A 18 4.32 -7.51 12.84
N GLY A 19 4.43 -7.12 14.11
CA GLY A 19 4.07 -5.78 14.58
C GLY A 19 4.81 -4.67 13.80
N SER A 20 6.11 -4.85 13.57
CA SER A 20 6.89 -3.90 12.76
C SER A 20 6.41 -3.84 11.30
N PHE A 21 6.08 -4.98 10.69
CA PHE A 21 5.51 -5.03 9.34
C PHE A 21 4.13 -4.41 9.25
N LYS A 22 3.30 -4.54 10.29
CA LYS A 22 2.00 -3.89 10.36
C LYS A 22 2.13 -2.36 10.36
N THR A 23 3.10 -1.83 11.10
CA THR A 23 3.41 -0.39 11.08
C THR A 23 3.85 0.06 9.70
N LEU A 24 4.76 -0.69 9.05
CA LEU A 24 5.18 -0.40 7.68
C LEU A 24 3.99 -0.41 6.70
N ALA A 25 3.10 -1.40 6.81
CA ALA A 25 1.91 -1.52 5.97
C ALA A 25 0.98 -0.30 6.14
N ALA A 26 0.82 0.23 7.36
CA ALA A 26 0.03 1.44 7.60
C ALA A 26 0.63 2.66 6.88
N THR A 27 1.96 2.82 6.92
CA THR A 27 2.66 3.89 6.19
C THR A 27 2.47 3.76 4.68
N LEU A 28 2.67 2.56 4.13
CA LEU A 28 2.48 2.29 2.69
C LEU A 28 1.03 2.52 2.25
N MET A 29 0.05 2.11 3.06
CA MET A 29 -1.36 2.34 2.81
C MET A 29 -1.66 3.84 2.69
N LYS A 30 -1.08 4.67 3.57
CA LYS A 30 -1.25 6.12 3.51
C LYS A 30 -0.66 6.68 2.21
N ILE A 31 0.59 6.33 1.88
CA ILE A 31 1.27 6.80 0.66
C ILE A 31 0.46 6.42 -0.59
N ALA A 32 0.02 5.17 -0.69
CA ALA A 32 -0.79 4.70 -1.82
C ALA A 32 -2.13 5.45 -1.91
N ASN A 33 -2.77 5.72 -0.76
CA ASN A 33 -4.03 6.46 -0.71
C ASN A 33 -3.86 7.93 -1.15
N ASP A 34 -2.77 8.58 -0.78
CA ASP A 34 -2.50 9.94 -1.24
C ASP A 34 -2.31 9.95 -2.76
N ILE A 35 -1.50 9.04 -3.32
CA ILE A 35 -1.22 8.99 -4.75
C ILE A 35 -2.50 8.79 -5.57
N ARG A 36 -3.36 7.83 -5.18
CA ARG A 36 -4.63 7.59 -5.90
C ARG A 36 -5.61 8.76 -5.78
N TRP A 37 -5.60 9.50 -4.67
CA TRP A 37 -6.47 10.66 -4.51
C TRP A 37 -5.97 11.85 -5.32
N MET A 38 -4.67 12.14 -5.25
CA MET A 38 -4.05 13.21 -6.04
C MET A 38 -4.18 12.96 -7.56
N SER A 39 -4.21 11.70 -7.99
CA SER A 39 -4.44 11.32 -9.40
C SER A 39 -5.91 11.09 -9.78
N SER A 40 -6.85 11.26 -8.84
CA SER A 40 -8.28 11.10 -9.14
C SER A 40 -8.76 12.11 -10.19
N GLY A 41 -9.51 11.67 -11.18
CA GLY A 41 -9.87 12.53 -12.32
C GLY A 41 -10.47 11.75 -13.50
N PRO A 42 -10.37 12.26 -14.74
CA PRO A 42 -9.55 13.41 -15.16
C PRO A 42 -10.22 14.78 -15.02
N ARG A 43 -11.53 14.84 -14.76
CA ARG A 43 -12.28 16.11 -14.69
C ARG A 43 -13.03 16.34 -13.38
N CYS A 44 -13.41 15.25 -12.70
CA CYS A 44 -14.26 15.28 -11.50
C CYS A 44 -13.51 14.71 -10.28
N GLY A 45 -12.23 15.05 -10.13
CA GLY A 45 -11.38 14.64 -9.01
C GLY A 45 -10.38 15.76 -8.67
N LEU A 46 -9.27 15.42 -7.99
CA LEU A 46 -8.22 16.39 -7.68
C LEU A 46 -7.32 16.68 -8.88
N GLY A 47 -6.88 15.66 -9.60
CA GLY A 47 -6.08 15.78 -10.83
C GLY A 47 -4.75 16.51 -10.66
N GLU A 48 -4.14 16.48 -9.48
CA GLU A 48 -2.89 17.19 -9.15
C GLU A 48 -1.66 16.51 -9.75
N ILE A 49 -1.69 15.18 -9.89
CA ILE A 49 -0.61 14.38 -10.50
C ILE A 49 -1.16 13.42 -11.55
N SER A 50 -0.32 13.04 -12.51
CA SER A 50 -0.62 11.98 -13.49
C SER A 50 0.16 10.72 -13.14
N ILE A 51 -0.50 9.56 -13.24
CA ILE A 51 0.11 8.24 -13.07
C ILE A 51 0.27 7.54 -14.44
N PRO A 52 1.24 6.62 -14.58
CA PRO A 52 1.43 5.88 -15.83
C PRO A 52 0.22 4.97 -16.16
N GLU A 53 -0.18 4.96 -17.42
CA GLU A 53 -1.14 3.98 -17.97
C GLU A 53 -0.41 2.66 -18.25
N ASN A 54 -0.67 1.62 -17.46
CA ASN A 54 -0.02 0.31 -17.62
C ASN A 54 -0.90 -0.72 -18.34
N GLU A 55 -2.20 -0.71 -18.05
CA GLU A 55 -3.18 -1.58 -18.68
C GLU A 55 -3.96 -0.84 -19.78
N PRO A 56 -4.35 -1.50 -20.88
CA PRO A 56 -5.18 -0.87 -21.91
C PRO A 56 -6.51 -0.36 -21.34
N GLY A 57 -6.70 0.95 -21.40
CA GLY A 57 -7.98 1.60 -21.12
C GLY A 57 -9.01 1.36 -22.24
N SER A 58 -10.23 1.84 -22.03
CA SER A 58 -11.24 1.84 -23.09
C SER A 58 -11.00 2.99 -24.05
N SER A 59 -10.98 2.73 -25.36
CA SER A 59 -10.78 3.76 -26.40
C SER A 59 -11.83 4.88 -26.37
N ILE A 60 -13.03 4.61 -25.81
CA ILE A 60 -14.09 5.60 -25.65
C ILE A 60 -13.90 6.50 -24.40
N MET A 61 -13.02 6.12 -23.47
CA MET A 61 -12.75 6.84 -22.22
C MET A 61 -11.29 7.31 -22.16
N PRO A 62 -10.88 8.29 -22.99
CA PRO A 62 -9.50 8.78 -22.99
C PRO A 62 -9.14 9.48 -21.67
N GLY A 63 -7.93 9.23 -21.18
CA GLY A 63 -7.40 9.82 -19.94
C GLY A 63 -7.95 9.22 -18.65
N LYS A 64 -8.76 8.16 -18.72
CA LYS A 64 -9.12 7.37 -17.54
C LYS A 64 -8.01 6.36 -17.26
N VAL A 65 -7.31 6.55 -16.15
CA VAL A 65 -6.25 5.67 -15.65
C VAL A 65 -6.66 5.16 -14.27
N ASN A 66 -6.56 3.85 -14.04
CA ASN A 66 -6.85 3.24 -12.74
C ASN A 66 -5.55 2.94 -11.99
#